data_AF-A0A8B8DPL0-F1
#
_entry.id   AF-A0A8B8DPL0-F1
#
_cell.length_a   1.000
_cell.length_b   1.000
_cell.length_c   1.000
_cell.angle_alpha   90.00
_cell.angle_beta   90.00
_cell.angle_gamma   90.00
#
_symmetry.space_group_name_H-M   'P 1'
#
loop_
_entity.id
_entity.type
_entity.pdbx_description
1 polymer ?
#
loop_
_entity_poly.entity_id
_entity_poly.type
_entity_poly.pdbx_seq_one_letter_code
_entity_poly.pdbx_strand_id
1 'polypeptide(L)'
;MEFHEGANTVCVKNLPVEDSVWFIETLQSDEEKSLRVVDKHFKDIGEWQHNVTVCLRPEDIFQCFVKSCLSPCKGSARRPRHVVLKGQLQEQFNENAFLCEKFHQLGVTFAGSQIDPSSNITRWRECHFCHMRAEQQLMFYCPLCCAVLYCSVECQREDTHGSTCQSHGFWCSKFLTYMKDTSTLSDFPFEFSQETSSADFDATRYRSFLKEKGVLGEGCWLREGLTSSDKVQSHRYGRYLDLENPYVLPVESCVLDEPISVDCQSSIVDWASYYKCRELDLSSPVAILLQWPLTVFFIIQNVLNGTEPGNEVNIDIVGVEKEVELVPVFKELGNLLPESKIDIHMFGRHLHPQVKEKTWSFGSVVVSVHNELYHKNVCAPQAQTPHLVIVPQHTPKDIHPFLTYEKIKSQEENPVCIRSNSPWK
;
A
#
# COMPACT_ATOMS: atom_id res chain seq x y z
N MET A 1 -39.49 17.80 -17.19
CA MET A 1 -38.54 18.84 -17.64
C MET A 1 -37.71 18.25 -18.75
N GLU A 2 -37.90 18.73 -19.98
CA GLU A 2 -37.10 18.31 -21.13
C GLU A 2 -35.62 18.65 -20.87
N PHE A 3 -34.74 17.66 -21.02
CA PHE A 3 -33.31 17.83 -20.81
C PHE A 3 -32.71 18.61 -21.99
N HIS A 4 -32.56 19.93 -21.86
CA HIS A 4 -31.83 20.75 -22.83
C HIS A 4 -30.32 20.59 -22.62
N GLU A 5 -29.78 19.50 -23.18
CA GLU A 5 -28.39 19.05 -23.01
C GLU A 5 -27.36 20.16 -23.29
N GLY A 6 -27.58 20.99 -24.31
CA GLY A 6 -26.65 22.09 -24.66
C GLY A 6 -26.59 23.22 -23.64
N ALA A 7 -27.73 23.68 -23.12
CA ALA A 7 -27.78 24.82 -22.18
C ALA A 7 -27.25 24.44 -20.79
N ASN A 8 -27.61 23.25 -20.30
CA ASN A 8 -27.20 22.78 -18.98
C ASN A 8 -25.70 22.49 -18.91
N THR A 9 -25.10 22.00 -19.98
CA THR A 9 -23.64 21.74 -20.06
C THR A 9 -22.84 23.04 -19.94
N VAL A 10 -23.31 24.12 -20.59
CA VAL A 10 -22.69 25.46 -20.48
C VAL A 10 -22.81 26.01 -19.06
N CYS A 11 -23.98 25.84 -18.42
CA CYS A 11 -24.17 26.24 -17.03
C CYS A 11 -23.22 25.51 -16.08
N VAL A 12 -23.09 24.17 -16.19
CA VAL A 12 -22.21 23.39 -15.31
C VAL A 12 -20.74 23.77 -15.51
N LYS A 13 -20.29 23.98 -16.75
CA LYS A 13 -18.90 24.39 -17.03
C LYS A 13 -18.50 25.70 -16.34
N ASN A 14 -19.46 26.59 -16.09
CA ASN A 14 -19.23 27.88 -15.44
C ASN A 14 -19.41 27.83 -13.91
N LEU A 15 -19.78 26.69 -13.34
CA LEU A 15 -19.91 26.54 -11.89
C LEU A 15 -18.56 26.58 -11.18
N PRO A 16 -18.54 27.06 -9.92
CA PRO A 16 -17.35 27.03 -9.10
C PRO A 16 -16.91 25.58 -8.88
N VAL A 17 -15.59 25.39 -8.94
CA VAL A 17 -14.94 24.09 -8.69
C VAL A 17 -14.60 24.04 -7.21
N GLU A 18 -15.45 23.40 -6.41
CA GLU A 18 -15.34 23.41 -4.93
C GLU A 18 -15.00 22.04 -4.36
N ASP A 19 -15.41 20.97 -5.06
CA ASP A 19 -15.22 19.61 -4.59
C ASP A 19 -14.07 18.90 -5.31
N SER A 20 -13.33 18.06 -4.59
CA SER A 20 -12.24 17.30 -5.21
C SER A 20 -12.78 16.17 -6.07
N VAL A 21 -13.70 15.36 -5.56
CA VAL A 21 -14.25 14.20 -6.27
C VAL A 21 -15.69 13.97 -5.87
N TRP A 22 -16.52 13.58 -6.84
CA TRP A 22 -17.81 12.96 -6.61
C TRP A 22 -17.82 11.52 -7.10
N PHE A 23 -18.58 10.68 -6.41
CA PHE A 23 -18.83 9.30 -6.79
C PHE A 23 -20.25 9.17 -7.32
N ILE A 24 -20.42 8.39 -8.40
CA ILE A 24 -21.73 8.01 -8.92
C ILE A 24 -21.91 6.51 -8.69
N GLU A 25 -22.98 6.16 -7.98
CA GLU A 25 -23.29 4.79 -7.59
C GLU A 25 -24.75 4.43 -7.85
N THR A 26 -25.05 3.15 -7.95
CA THR A 26 -26.43 2.64 -7.99
C THR A 26 -26.90 2.28 -6.60
N LEU A 27 -28.09 2.72 -6.21
CA LEU A 27 -28.83 2.17 -5.08
C LEU A 27 -29.80 1.11 -5.59
N GLN A 28 -29.91 -0.01 -4.87
CA GLN A 28 -30.88 -1.05 -5.14
C GLN A 28 -31.77 -1.24 -3.91
N SER A 29 -33.06 -0.93 -4.04
CA SER A 29 -34.11 -1.33 -3.10
C SER A 29 -34.91 -2.50 -3.71
N ASP A 30 -35.76 -3.14 -2.90
CA ASP A 30 -36.58 -4.28 -3.35
C ASP A 30 -37.54 -3.94 -4.52
N GLU A 31 -37.79 -2.65 -4.79
CA GLU A 31 -38.71 -2.19 -5.85
C GLU A 31 -38.12 -1.15 -6.83
N GLU A 32 -36.97 -0.50 -6.52
CA GLU A 32 -36.38 0.56 -7.37
C GLU A 32 -34.84 0.52 -7.49
N LYS A 33 -34.32 0.87 -8.68
CA LYS A 33 -32.91 1.16 -8.95
C LYS A 33 -32.74 2.66 -9.20
N SER A 34 -31.99 3.36 -8.36
CA SER A 34 -31.70 4.80 -8.54
C SER A 34 -30.20 5.06 -8.71
N LEU A 35 -29.88 6.17 -9.38
CA LEU A 35 -28.52 6.69 -9.42
C LEU A 35 -28.34 7.74 -8.34
N ARG A 36 -27.22 7.67 -7.65
CA ARG A 36 -26.87 8.58 -6.57
C ARG A 36 -25.50 9.19 -6.80
N VAL A 37 -25.37 10.48 -6.53
CA VAL A 37 -24.10 11.21 -6.49
C VAL A 37 -23.78 11.57 -5.06
N VAL A 38 -22.58 11.18 -4.61
CA VAL A 38 -22.07 11.49 -3.28
C VAL A 38 -20.72 12.18 -3.33
N ASP A 39 -20.42 12.98 -2.32
CA ASP A 39 -19.11 13.62 -2.18
C ASP A 39 -18.04 12.65 -1.65
N LYS A 40 -16.82 13.18 -1.45
CA LYS A 40 -15.68 12.43 -0.88
C LYS A 40 -15.93 11.86 0.52
N HIS A 41 -16.94 12.35 1.24
CA HIS A 41 -17.34 11.90 2.57
C HIS A 41 -18.60 11.01 2.53
N PHE A 42 -18.99 10.54 1.34
CA PHE A 42 -20.20 9.75 1.10
C PHE A 42 -21.49 10.47 1.51
N LYS A 43 -21.47 11.81 1.55
CA LYS A 43 -22.67 12.61 1.78
C LYS A 43 -23.40 12.83 0.46
N ASP A 44 -24.72 12.75 0.54
CA ASP A 44 -25.62 12.99 -0.59
C ASP A 44 -25.43 14.36 -1.22
N ILE A 45 -25.08 14.34 -2.51
CA ILE A 45 -25.10 15.51 -3.38
C ILE A 45 -26.36 15.51 -4.24
N GLY A 46 -26.79 14.36 -4.73
CA GLY A 46 -27.99 14.25 -5.55
C GLY A 46 -28.44 12.82 -5.72
N GLU A 47 -29.74 12.63 -5.90
CA GLU A 47 -30.31 11.34 -6.28
C GLU A 47 -31.21 11.53 -7.51
N TRP A 48 -31.17 10.54 -8.40
CA TRP A 48 -31.97 10.52 -9.60
C TRP A 48 -32.62 9.15 -9.75
N GLN A 49 -33.95 9.13 -9.65
CA GLN A 49 -34.76 7.95 -9.87
C GLN A 49 -34.71 7.56 -11.35
N HIS A 50 -34.35 6.30 -11.61
CA HIS A 50 -34.35 5.69 -12.93
C HIS A 50 -35.45 4.62 -12.99
N ASN A 51 -36.07 4.45 -14.15
CA ASN A 51 -37.16 3.50 -14.32
C ASN A 51 -36.58 2.09 -14.50
N VAL A 52 -36.88 1.18 -13.56
CA VAL A 52 -36.21 -0.14 -13.36
C VAL A 52 -36.36 -1.10 -14.56
N THR A 53 -37.32 -0.87 -15.44
CA THR A 53 -37.63 -1.72 -16.59
C THR A 53 -36.71 -1.52 -17.80
N VAL A 54 -35.76 -0.57 -17.76
CA VAL A 54 -34.88 -0.24 -18.90
C VAL A 54 -33.40 -0.39 -18.50
N CYS A 55 -32.58 -0.85 -19.44
CA CYS A 55 -31.12 -0.89 -19.28
C CYS A 55 -30.58 0.53 -19.06
N LEU A 56 -29.73 0.71 -18.05
CA LEU A 56 -29.12 2.00 -17.75
C LEU A 56 -28.23 2.45 -18.92
N ARG A 57 -28.33 3.72 -19.34
CA ARG A 57 -27.52 4.27 -20.44
C ARG A 57 -26.50 5.29 -19.92
N PRO A 58 -25.38 5.52 -20.63
CA PRO A 58 -24.38 6.50 -20.21
C PRO A 58 -24.96 7.93 -20.13
N GLU A 59 -25.96 8.27 -20.94
CA GLU A 59 -26.66 9.56 -20.85
C GLU A 59 -27.33 9.74 -19.49
N ASP A 60 -27.88 8.68 -18.92
CA ASP A 60 -28.59 8.71 -17.64
C ASP A 60 -27.61 9.02 -16.49
N ILE A 61 -26.40 8.47 -16.55
CA ILE A 61 -25.29 8.76 -15.63
C ILE A 61 -24.87 10.23 -15.73
N PHE A 62 -24.66 10.72 -16.96
CA PHE A 62 -24.26 12.11 -17.18
C PHE A 62 -25.36 13.10 -16.75
N GLN A 63 -26.64 12.76 -16.99
CA GLN A 63 -27.77 13.56 -16.53
C GLN A 63 -27.86 13.64 -15.00
N CYS A 64 -27.65 12.50 -14.32
CA CYS A 64 -27.60 12.45 -12.86
C CYS A 64 -26.51 13.40 -12.33
N PHE A 65 -25.31 13.36 -12.93
CA PHE A 65 -24.22 14.27 -12.59
C PHE A 65 -24.57 15.75 -12.81
N VAL A 66 -25.05 16.11 -14.00
CA VAL A 66 -25.38 17.49 -14.36
C VAL A 66 -26.43 18.07 -13.40
N LYS A 67 -27.48 17.28 -13.07
CA LYS A 67 -28.49 17.69 -12.09
C LYS A 67 -27.89 17.92 -10.71
N SER A 68 -26.98 17.03 -10.30
CA SER A 68 -26.30 17.12 -9.00
C SER A 68 -25.40 18.36 -8.91
N CYS A 69 -24.81 18.80 -10.03
CA CYS A 69 -24.08 20.06 -10.11
C CYS A 69 -24.98 21.29 -9.99
N LEU A 70 -26.10 21.31 -10.72
CA LEU A 70 -26.98 22.47 -10.83
C LEU A 70 -27.92 22.63 -9.62
N SER A 71 -28.31 21.52 -9.00
CA SER A 71 -29.29 21.48 -7.92
C SER A 71 -28.94 20.41 -6.89
N PRO A 72 -27.80 20.57 -6.18
CA PRO A 72 -27.41 19.61 -5.16
C PRO A 72 -28.40 19.63 -3.98
N CYS A 73 -28.63 18.47 -3.36
CA CYS A 73 -29.44 18.33 -2.15
C CYS A 73 -28.91 19.16 -0.98
N LYS A 74 -27.60 19.46 -0.97
CA LYS A 74 -26.93 20.28 0.04
C LYS A 74 -25.93 21.26 -0.60
N GLY A 75 -25.98 22.50 -0.15
CA GLY A 75 -25.06 23.57 -0.57
C GLY A 75 -25.49 24.26 -1.86
N SER A 76 -24.62 25.17 -2.34
CA SER A 76 -24.78 25.86 -3.61
C SER A 76 -24.40 24.98 -4.81
N ALA A 77 -24.89 25.37 -5.99
CA ALA A 77 -24.50 24.77 -7.26
C ALA A 77 -22.99 24.88 -7.47
N ARG A 78 -22.35 23.74 -7.75
CA ARG A 78 -20.90 23.58 -7.85
C ARG A 78 -20.56 22.33 -8.64
N ARG A 79 -19.29 22.15 -8.99
CA ARG A 79 -18.82 20.94 -9.66
C ARG A 79 -17.53 20.40 -9.01
N PRO A 80 -17.30 19.08 -9.10
CA PRO A 80 -16.06 18.49 -8.64
C PRO A 80 -14.95 18.61 -9.69
N ARG A 81 -13.70 18.42 -9.27
CA ARG A 81 -12.56 18.23 -10.18
C ARG A 81 -12.58 16.86 -10.87
N HIS A 82 -13.04 15.83 -10.16
CA HIS A 82 -13.06 14.44 -10.61
C HIS A 82 -14.43 13.78 -10.43
N VAL A 83 -14.74 12.84 -11.33
CA VAL A 83 -15.87 11.91 -11.19
C VAL A 83 -15.37 10.49 -11.31
N VAL A 84 -15.89 9.63 -10.43
CA VAL A 84 -15.58 8.20 -10.38
C VAL A 84 -16.89 7.40 -10.33
N LEU A 85 -17.04 6.42 -11.21
CA LEU A 85 -18.15 5.46 -11.14
C LEU A 85 -17.85 4.36 -10.11
N LYS A 86 -18.88 3.85 -9.44
CA LYS A 86 -18.76 2.77 -8.43
C LYS A 86 -19.59 1.54 -8.80
N GLY A 87 -19.13 0.38 -8.31
CA GLY A 87 -19.84 -0.89 -8.46
C GLY A 87 -20.07 -1.26 -9.91
N GLN A 88 -21.28 -1.72 -10.24
CA GLN A 88 -21.66 -2.15 -11.59
C GLN A 88 -21.51 -1.05 -12.65
N LEU A 89 -21.63 0.23 -12.26
CA LEU A 89 -21.45 1.35 -13.20
C LEU A 89 -20.01 1.44 -13.69
N GLN A 90 -19.05 1.17 -12.80
CA GLN A 90 -17.65 1.16 -13.17
C GLN A 90 -17.37 0.02 -14.16
N GLU A 91 -17.85 -1.18 -13.88
CA GLU A 91 -17.66 -2.34 -14.78
C GLU A 91 -18.25 -2.11 -16.18
N GLN A 92 -19.37 -1.38 -16.27
CA GLN A 92 -20.09 -1.19 -17.54
C GLN A 92 -19.67 0.05 -18.33
N PHE A 93 -19.29 1.14 -17.65
CA PHE A 93 -19.19 2.46 -18.29
C PHE A 93 -17.88 3.20 -18.07
N ASN A 94 -16.91 2.61 -17.36
CA ASN A 94 -15.63 3.28 -17.05
C ASN A 94 -14.83 3.70 -18.29
N GLU A 95 -14.99 3.00 -19.42
CA GLU A 95 -14.33 3.32 -20.71
C GLU A 95 -15.32 3.88 -21.76
N ASN A 96 -16.51 4.30 -21.33
CA ASN A 96 -17.53 4.76 -22.25
C ASN A 96 -17.11 6.09 -22.92
N ALA A 97 -16.93 6.07 -24.24
CA ALA A 97 -16.45 7.21 -25.01
C ALA A 97 -17.32 8.47 -24.84
N PHE A 98 -18.64 8.29 -24.78
CA PHE A 98 -19.57 9.39 -24.56
C PHE A 98 -19.34 10.06 -23.20
N LEU A 99 -19.22 9.28 -22.11
CA LEU A 99 -18.95 9.84 -20.79
C LEU A 99 -17.61 10.57 -20.74
N CYS A 100 -16.55 9.95 -21.30
CA CYS A 100 -15.22 10.55 -21.36
C CYS A 100 -15.25 11.92 -22.04
N GLU A 101 -15.89 12.00 -23.21
CA GLU A 101 -16.01 13.26 -23.97
C GLU A 101 -16.81 14.31 -23.18
N LYS A 102 -17.96 13.92 -22.62
CA LYS A 102 -18.86 14.85 -21.93
C LYS A 102 -18.27 15.41 -20.65
N PHE A 103 -17.62 14.59 -19.83
CA PHE A 103 -16.92 15.08 -18.63
C PHE A 103 -15.74 15.97 -19.01
N HIS A 104 -14.99 15.62 -20.05
CA HIS A 104 -13.90 16.45 -20.57
C HIS A 104 -14.40 17.84 -21.03
N GLN A 105 -15.53 17.91 -21.74
CA GLN A 105 -16.15 19.19 -22.14
C GLN A 105 -16.52 20.08 -20.95
N LEU A 106 -16.88 19.45 -19.82
CA LEU A 106 -17.14 20.12 -18.55
C LEU A 106 -15.88 20.45 -17.75
N GLY A 107 -14.68 20.14 -18.23
CA GLY A 107 -13.44 20.31 -17.46
C GLY A 107 -13.40 19.47 -16.17
N VAL A 108 -14.17 18.38 -16.14
CA VAL A 108 -14.22 17.41 -15.05
C VAL A 108 -13.46 16.18 -15.52
N THR A 109 -12.51 15.70 -14.73
CA THR A 109 -11.75 14.50 -15.13
C THR A 109 -12.56 13.26 -14.78
N PHE A 110 -12.88 12.47 -15.80
CA PHE A 110 -13.51 11.15 -15.63
C PHE A 110 -12.42 10.10 -15.43
N ALA A 111 -12.32 9.56 -14.22
CA ALA A 111 -11.33 8.53 -13.93
C ALA A 111 -11.76 7.22 -14.61
N GLY A 112 -10.87 6.62 -15.40
CA GLY A 112 -11.13 5.36 -16.11
C GLY A 112 -10.87 5.33 -17.62
N SER A 113 -10.49 6.44 -18.26
CA SER A 113 -10.26 6.45 -19.71
C SER A 113 -8.86 5.93 -20.10
N GLN A 114 -8.85 4.82 -20.85
CA GLN A 114 -7.74 4.19 -21.58
C GLN A 114 -6.61 3.58 -20.72
N ILE A 115 -6.72 2.25 -20.56
CA ILE A 115 -5.58 1.35 -20.68
C ILE A 115 -5.03 1.50 -22.11
N ASP A 116 -3.86 2.11 -22.25
CA ASP A 116 -3.00 1.82 -23.39
C ASP A 116 -2.35 0.45 -23.12
N PRO A 117 -2.61 -0.60 -23.93
CA PRO A 117 -1.99 -1.91 -23.78
C PRO A 117 -0.46 -1.86 -23.94
N SER A 118 0.07 -0.75 -24.45
CA SER A 118 1.51 -0.49 -24.58
C SER A 118 2.09 0.44 -23.49
N SER A 119 1.27 0.94 -22.56
CA SER A 119 1.75 1.74 -21.42
C SER A 119 1.82 0.88 -20.15
N ASN A 120 3.05 0.69 -19.68
CA ASN A 120 3.36 -0.05 -18.47
C ASN A 120 2.66 0.54 -17.23
N ILE A 121 1.76 -0.26 -16.64
CA ILE A 121 1.26 -0.21 -15.26
C ILE A 121 0.58 1.12 -14.85
N THR A 122 -0.75 1.17 -14.95
CA THR A 122 -1.58 2.14 -14.21
C THR A 122 -1.32 2.02 -12.71
N ARG A 123 -0.58 2.97 -12.14
CA ARG A 123 -0.25 3.00 -10.70
C ARG A 123 -1.34 3.74 -9.94
N TRP A 124 -2.24 3.01 -9.29
CA TRP A 124 -3.17 3.60 -8.33
C TRP A 124 -2.42 4.05 -7.08
N ARG A 125 -2.79 5.22 -6.57
CA ARG A 125 -2.22 5.85 -5.40
C ARG A 125 -3.33 6.40 -4.53
N GLU A 126 -2.98 6.71 -3.29
CA GLU A 126 -3.89 7.28 -2.31
C GLU A 126 -3.43 8.69 -1.94
N CYS A 127 -4.36 9.64 -1.87
CA CYS A 127 -4.08 10.96 -1.35
C CYS A 127 -3.78 10.86 0.14
N HIS A 128 -2.64 11.42 0.57
CA HIS A 128 -2.16 11.33 1.94
C HIS A 128 -3.13 11.90 2.98
N PHE A 129 -3.87 12.96 2.62
CA PHE A 129 -4.80 13.63 3.52
C PHE A 129 -6.21 13.04 3.51
N CYS A 130 -6.82 12.90 2.33
CA CYS A 130 -8.24 12.52 2.22
C CYS A 130 -8.46 11.02 1.94
N HIS A 131 -7.37 10.25 1.80
CA HIS A 131 -7.38 8.83 1.47
C HIS A 131 -8.11 8.47 0.17
N MET A 132 -8.35 9.44 -0.70
CA MET A 132 -8.93 9.18 -2.01
C MET A 132 -7.94 8.40 -2.87
N ARG A 133 -8.40 7.30 -3.46
CA ARG A 133 -7.61 6.49 -4.40
C ARG A 133 -7.90 6.91 -5.85
N ALA A 134 -6.85 7.24 -6.59
CA ALA A 134 -6.91 7.60 -8.01
C ALA A 134 -5.60 7.18 -8.71
N GLU A 135 -5.55 7.25 -10.03
CA GLU A 135 -4.32 7.01 -10.78
C GLU A 135 -3.25 8.06 -10.41
N GLN A 136 -1.98 7.65 -10.33
CA GLN A 136 -0.87 8.51 -9.92
C GLN A 136 -0.78 9.80 -10.75
N GLN A 137 -1.10 9.74 -12.05
CA GLN A 137 -1.11 10.89 -12.95
C GLN A 137 -2.15 11.97 -12.59
N LEU A 138 -3.18 11.59 -11.82
CA LEU A 138 -4.22 12.50 -11.31
C LEU A 138 -3.85 13.11 -9.96
N MET A 139 -2.69 12.75 -9.41
CA MET A 139 -2.18 13.25 -8.16
C MET A 139 -0.84 13.96 -8.39
N PHE A 140 -0.46 14.80 -7.46
CA PHE A 140 0.86 15.44 -7.48
C PHE A 140 1.57 15.23 -6.16
N TYR A 141 2.90 15.08 -6.25
CA TYR A 141 3.73 14.94 -5.06
C TYR A 141 3.86 16.29 -4.35
N CYS A 142 4.07 16.25 -3.03
CA CYS A 142 4.57 17.42 -2.32
C CYS A 142 5.85 17.92 -3.03
N PRO A 143 5.93 19.20 -3.43
CA PRO A 143 7.06 19.72 -4.19
C PRO A 143 8.34 19.83 -3.36
N LEU A 144 8.24 19.75 -2.04
CA LEU A 144 9.40 19.76 -1.15
C LEU A 144 9.91 18.34 -0.95
N CYS A 145 9.15 17.50 -0.26
CA CYS A 145 9.64 16.21 0.15
C CYS A 145 9.57 15.14 -0.94
N CYS A 146 8.72 15.30 -1.95
CA CYS A 146 8.42 14.28 -2.97
C CYS A 146 7.90 12.93 -2.42
N ALA A 147 7.66 12.81 -1.10
CA ALA A 147 7.33 11.56 -0.41
C ALA A 147 5.82 11.26 -0.31
N VAL A 148 4.96 12.28 -0.37
CA VAL A 148 3.50 12.11 -0.27
C VAL A 148 2.78 12.68 -1.47
N LEU A 149 1.59 12.15 -1.76
CA LEU A 149 0.74 12.51 -2.90
C LEU A 149 -0.54 13.19 -2.43
N TYR A 150 -0.99 14.18 -3.21
CA TYR A 150 -2.25 14.86 -3.01
C TYR A 150 -3.10 14.84 -4.27
N CYS A 151 -4.41 14.70 -4.09
CA CYS A 151 -5.37 14.87 -5.17
C CYS A 151 -5.65 16.35 -5.49
N SER A 152 -5.35 17.27 -4.56
CA SER A 152 -5.64 18.69 -4.72
C SER A 152 -4.79 19.57 -3.81
N VAL A 153 -4.60 20.83 -4.20
CA VAL A 153 -3.85 21.83 -3.41
C VAL A 153 -4.53 22.10 -2.07
N GLU A 154 -5.84 22.00 -2.00
CA GLU A 154 -6.59 22.13 -0.75
C GLU A 154 -6.22 21.01 0.22
N CYS A 155 -6.18 19.75 -0.23
CA CYS A 155 -5.74 18.62 0.61
C CYS A 155 -4.30 18.81 1.10
N GLN A 156 -3.40 19.28 0.23
CA GLN A 156 -2.02 19.60 0.64
C GLN A 156 -1.98 20.70 1.72
N ARG A 157 -2.75 21.77 1.53
CA ARG A 157 -2.75 22.92 2.44
C ARG A 157 -3.26 22.54 3.83
N GLU A 158 -4.39 21.84 3.89
CA GLU A 158 -4.94 21.36 5.16
C GLU A 158 -3.95 20.44 5.90
N ASP A 159 -3.29 19.55 5.17
CA ASP A 159 -2.30 18.62 5.75
C ASP A 159 -0.98 19.29 6.14
N THR A 160 -0.65 20.43 5.53
CA THR A 160 0.58 21.18 5.84
C THR A 160 0.41 22.13 7.03
N HIS A 161 -0.79 22.66 7.26
CA HIS A 161 -1.05 23.58 8.39
C HIS A 161 -1.44 22.90 9.69
N GLY A 162 -1.67 21.58 9.68
CA GLY A 162 -1.91 20.85 10.92
C GLY A 162 -0.72 20.96 11.86
N SER A 163 -0.93 21.42 13.10
CA SER A 163 0.09 21.47 14.16
C SER A 163 0.21 20.18 14.96
N THR A 164 -0.57 19.16 14.59
CA THR A 164 -0.50 17.83 15.19
C THR A 164 0.60 17.02 14.55
N CYS A 165 1.24 16.11 15.27
CA CYS A 165 2.24 15.23 14.70
C CYS A 165 1.70 14.14 13.75
N GLN A 166 0.43 14.24 13.36
CA GLN A 166 -0.17 13.43 12.29
C GLN A 166 -0.09 14.13 10.93
N SER A 167 0.17 15.45 10.93
CA SER A 167 0.14 16.26 9.73
C SER A 167 1.40 16.09 8.90
N HIS A 168 1.26 16.15 7.58
CA HIS A 168 2.42 16.19 6.70
C HIS A 168 3.35 17.36 7.04
N GLY A 169 2.84 18.51 7.49
CA GLY A 169 3.67 19.66 7.87
C GLY A 169 4.76 19.31 8.88
N PHE A 170 4.44 18.48 9.87
CA PHE A 170 5.40 17.98 10.86
C PHE A 170 6.45 17.02 10.26
N TRP A 171 6.04 16.19 9.31
CA TRP A 171 6.88 15.14 8.72
C TRP A 171 7.60 15.56 7.44
N CYS A 172 7.24 16.68 6.81
CA CYS A 172 7.72 17.05 5.48
C CYS A 172 9.25 17.19 5.41
N SER A 173 9.88 17.77 6.43
CA SER A 173 11.34 17.92 6.47
C SER A 173 12.04 16.57 6.61
N LYS A 174 11.48 15.67 7.44
CA LYS A 174 11.93 14.29 7.56
C LYS A 174 11.81 13.59 6.21
N PHE A 175 10.61 13.61 5.62
CA PHE A 175 10.30 13.08 4.28
C PHE A 175 11.20 13.62 3.16
N LEU A 176 11.71 14.84 3.26
CA LEU A 176 12.69 15.36 2.31
C LEU A 176 14.06 14.70 2.48
N THR A 177 14.56 14.60 3.71
CA THR A 177 15.82 13.92 4.02
C THR A 177 15.77 12.48 3.56
N TYR A 178 14.67 11.81 3.89
CA TYR A 178 14.31 10.47 3.49
C TYR A 178 14.54 10.27 1.98
N MET A 179 13.89 11.09 1.17
CA MET A 179 13.92 10.94 -0.28
C MET A 179 15.30 11.15 -0.92
N LYS A 180 16.29 11.72 -0.22
CA LYS A 180 17.67 11.90 -0.75
C LYS A 180 18.45 10.59 -0.86
N ASP A 181 18.28 9.68 0.08
CA ASP A 181 19.07 8.43 0.13
C ASP A 181 18.40 7.28 -0.64
N THR A 182 17.23 7.55 -1.24
CA THR A 182 16.42 6.59 -2.01
C THR A 182 17.24 5.75 -2.99
N SER A 183 18.18 6.36 -3.72
CA SER A 183 19.00 5.66 -4.74
C SER A 183 20.03 4.70 -4.14
N THR A 184 20.51 4.94 -2.92
CA THR A 184 21.51 4.06 -2.28
C THR A 184 20.89 2.74 -1.83
N LEU A 185 19.58 2.74 -1.59
CA LEU A 185 18.81 1.58 -1.16
C LEU A 185 17.95 0.99 -2.29
N SER A 186 18.10 1.44 -3.54
CA SER A 186 17.46 0.76 -4.69
C SER A 186 18.25 -0.42 -5.22
N ASP A 187 19.52 -0.54 -4.82
CA ASP A 187 20.50 -1.44 -5.45
C ASP A 187 20.90 -2.60 -4.53
N PHE A 188 19.93 -3.16 -3.80
CA PHE A 188 20.18 -4.38 -3.02
C PHE A 188 20.49 -5.58 -3.95
N PRO A 189 21.40 -6.49 -3.55
CA PRO A 189 21.77 -7.65 -4.34
C PRO A 189 20.71 -8.75 -4.24
N PHE A 190 19.48 -8.43 -4.65
CA PHE A 190 18.40 -9.40 -4.71
C PHE A 190 18.65 -10.38 -5.84
N GLU A 191 18.95 -11.63 -5.50
CA GLU A 191 18.92 -12.74 -6.43
C GLU A 191 17.64 -13.55 -6.20
N PHE A 192 16.93 -13.87 -7.27
CA PHE A 192 15.73 -14.70 -7.27
C PHE A 192 15.85 -15.80 -8.32
N SER A 193 15.05 -16.86 -8.19
CA SER A 193 15.04 -17.95 -9.15
C SER A 193 14.72 -17.46 -10.57
N GLN A 194 15.19 -18.19 -11.60
CA GLN A 194 14.89 -17.87 -13.00
C GLN A 194 13.38 -17.84 -13.30
N GLU A 195 12.60 -18.70 -12.63
CA GLU A 195 11.15 -18.75 -12.78
C GLU A 195 10.49 -17.48 -12.26
N THR A 196 10.80 -17.10 -11.02
CA THR A 196 10.22 -15.91 -10.34
C THR A 196 10.80 -14.59 -10.87
N SER A 197 11.88 -14.64 -11.64
CA SER A 197 12.50 -13.48 -12.30
C SER A 197 12.18 -13.38 -13.79
N SER A 198 11.33 -14.27 -14.32
CA SER A 198 10.92 -14.22 -15.71
C SER A 198 10.07 -12.98 -16.00
N ALA A 199 10.24 -12.39 -17.19
CA ALA A 199 9.49 -11.21 -17.62
C ALA A 199 7.97 -11.45 -17.73
N ASP A 200 7.55 -12.71 -17.81
CA ASP A 200 6.14 -13.12 -17.86
C ASP A 200 5.59 -13.58 -16.50
N PHE A 201 6.35 -13.42 -15.41
CA PHE A 201 5.94 -13.76 -14.05
C PHE A 201 4.97 -12.71 -13.49
N ASP A 202 3.72 -12.78 -13.94
CA ASP A 202 2.64 -11.88 -13.52
C ASP A 202 1.90 -12.38 -12.26
N ALA A 203 0.86 -11.65 -11.83
CA ALA A 203 0.08 -12.02 -10.64
C ALA A 203 -0.62 -13.39 -10.78
N THR A 204 -0.96 -13.78 -12.00
CA THR A 204 -1.58 -15.08 -12.31
C THR A 204 -0.55 -16.20 -12.16
N ARG A 205 0.66 -15.99 -12.67
CA ARG A 205 1.78 -16.93 -12.51
C ARG A 205 2.23 -17.03 -11.07
N TYR A 206 2.34 -15.91 -10.37
CA TYR A 206 2.66 -15.88 -8.95
C TYR A 206 1.67 -16.72 -8.12
N ARG A 207 0.37 -16.52 -8.34
CA ARG A 207 -0.67 -17.35 -7.70
C ARG A 207 -0.54 -18.82 -8.08
N SER A 208 -0.28 -19.13 -9.34
CA SER A 208 -0.13 -20.50 -9.83
C SER A 208 1.08 -21.19 -9.21
N PHE A 209 2.20 -20.49 -9.10
CA PHE A 209 3.42 -20.92 -8.44
C PHE A 209 3.16 -21.27 -6.96
N LEU A 210 2.54 -20.36 -6.19
CA LEU A 210 2.20 -20.63 -4.78
C LEU A 210 1.26 -21.83 -4.64
N LYS A 211 0.31 -21.99 -5.58
CA LYS A 211 -0.63 -23.11 -5.58
C LYS A 211 0.07 -24.43 -5.88
N GLU A 212 0.97 -24.44 -6.86
CA GLU A 212 1.76 -25.63 -7.24
C GLU A 212 2.69 -26.07 -6.11
N LYS A 213 3.32 -25.11 -5.43
CA LYS A 213 4.13 -25.37 -4.24
C LYS A 213 3.32 -25.70 -2.98
N GLY A 214 1.98 -25.65 -3.05
CA GLY A 214 1.08 -26.03 -1.96
C GLY A 214 0.98 -25.02 -0.81
N VAL A 215 1.43 -23.78 -1.01
CA VAL A 215 1.50 -22.74 0.04
C VAL A 215 0.46 -21.62 -0.13
N LEU A 216 -0.29 -21.60 -1.24
CA LEU A 216 -1.26 -20.53 -1.51
C LEU A 216 -2.34 -20.45 -0.41
N GLY A 217 -2.36 -19.33 0.32
CA GLY A 217 -3.34 -19.10 1.38
C GLY A 217 -3.05 -19.83 2.69
N GLU A 218 -1.85 -20.39 2.83
CA GLU A 218 -1.41 -21.16 4.00
C GLU A 218 -0.26 -20.44 4.73
N GLY A 219 -0.14 -20.68 6.04
CA GLY A 219 0.94 -20.14 6.88
C GLY A 219 1.22 -18.64 6.65
N CYS A 220 2.50 -18.28 6.50
CA CYS A 220 2.93 -16.92 6.21
C CYS A 220 2.51 -16.39 4.81
N TRP A 221 2.04 -17.23 3.89
CA TRP A 221 1.52 -16.82 2.57
C TRP A 221 0.02 -16.57 2.58
N LEU A 222 -0.62 -16.52 3.76
CA LEU A 222 -2.06 -16.28 3.91
C LEU A 222 -2.56 -15.05 3.14
N ARG A 223 -1.70 -14.07 2.88
CA ARG A 223 -2.03 -12.83 2.17
C ARG A 223 -1.39 -12.70 0.78
N GLU A 224 -0.67 -13.73 0.34
CA GLU A 224 0.08 -13.71 -0.92
C GLU A 224 -0.72 -14.36 -2.05
N GLY A 225 -0.63 -13.77 -3.26
CA GLY A 225 -1.28 -14.29 -4.47
C GLY A 225 -2.82 -14.30 -4.42
N LEU A 226 -3.46 -13.55 -3.53
CA LEU A 226 -4.91 -13.51 -3.36
C LEU A 226 -5.61 -12.56 -4.36
N THR A 227 -6.83 -12.93 -4.73
CA THR A 227 -7.78 -12.15 -5.53
C THR A 227 -8.90 -11.60 -4.66
N SER A 228 -9.62 -10.59 -5.14
CA SER A 228 -10.78 -10.01 -4.42
C SER A 228 -11.88 -11.02 -4.09
N SER A 229 -11.91 -12.16 -4.78
CA SER A 229 -12.87 -13.25 -4.54
C SER A 229 -12.47 -14.19 -3.40
N ASP A 230 -11.21 -14.16 -2.95
CA ASP A 230 -10.71 -15.06 -1.92
C ASP A 230 -11.24 -14.65 -0.53
N LYS A 231 -12.02 -15.53 0.10
CA LYS A 231 -12.64 -15.30 1.42
C LYS A 231 -11.64 -14.89 2.49
N VAL A 232 -10.38 -15.32 2.39
CA VAL A 232 -9.30 -14.97 3.30
C VAL A 232 -9.09 -13.46 3.37
N GLN A 233 -9.28 -12.72 2.25
CA GLN A 233 -9.19 -11.26 2.24
C GLN A 233 -10.19 -10.57 3.19
N SER A 234 -11.35 -11.19 3.47
CA SER A 234 -12.36 -10.62 4.37
C SER A 234 -11.98 -10.70 5.87
N HIS A 235 -10.96 -11.48 6.22
CA HIS A 235 -10.50 -11.62 7.60
C HIS A 235 -9.52 -10.49 7.96
N ARG A 236 -9.54 -10.01 9.20
CA ARG A 236 -8.52 -9.07 9.71
C ARG A 236 -7.14 -9.73 9.77
N TYR A 237 -6.09 -8.94 9.59
CA TYR A 237 -4.70 -9.39 9.59
C TYR A 237 -4.26 -9.93 10.96
N GLY A 238 -3.50 -11.03 10.98
CA GLY A 238 -2.99 -11.68 12.19
C GLY A 238 -4.01 -12.57 12.91
N ARG A 239 -5.15 -12.88 12.30
CA ARG A 239 -6.16 -13.78 12.90
C ARG A 239 -5.70 -15.24 12.98
N TYR A 240 -4.89 -15.68 12.02
CA TYR A 240 -4.51 -17.08 11.86
C TYR A 240 -2.99 -17.26 11.90
N LEU A 241 -2.31 -16.42 12.69
CA LEU A 241 -0.86 -16.50 12.85
C LEU A 241 -0.49 -17.85 13.49
N ASP A 242 0.14 -18.73 12.70
CA ASP A 242 0.65 -20.02 13.13
C ASP A 242 2.15 -19.91 13.39
N LEU A 243 2.56 -20.12 14.64
CA LEU A 243 3.96 -20.08 15.05
C LEU A 243 4.59 -21.47 15.14
N GLU A 244 3.78 -22.52 15.16
CA GLU A 244 4.26 -23.91 15.25
C GLU A 244 4.65 -24.42 13.86
N ASN A 245 3.89 -24.03 12.83
CA ASN A 245 4.19 -24.38 11.44
C ASN A 245 4.03 -23.17 10.50
N PRO A 246 4.83 -22.11 10.67
CA PRO A 246 4.66 -20.85 9.93
C PRO A 246 4.89 -21.01 8.42
N TYR A 247 5.78 -21.92 8.02
CA TYR A 247 6.19 -22.05 6.63
C TYR A 247 5.43 -23.14 5.86
N VAL A 248 4.68 -24.03 6.52
CA VAL A 248 3.97 -25.16 5.88
C VAL A 248 4.85 -25.97 4.88
N LEU A 249 6.16 -25.95 5.11
CA LEU A 249 7.21 -26.50 4.25
C LEU A 249 8.19 -27.26 5.16
N PRO A 250 8.03 -28.59 5.33
CA PRO A 250 8.75 -29.33 6.37
C PRO A 250 10.28 -29.32 6.21
N VAL A 251 10.77 -29.37 4.97
CA VAL A 251 12.21 -29.39 4.68
C VAL A 251 12.81 -28.03 5.02
N GLU A 252 12.25 -26.96 4.48
CA GLU A 252 12.69 -25.59 4.73
C GLU A 252 12.55 -25.20 6.20
N SER A 253 11.50 -25.65 6.88
CA SER A 253 11.32 -25.41 8.32
C SER A 253 12.44 -26.06 9.12
N CYS A 254 12.76 -27.33 8.84
CA CYS A 254 13.86 -28.04 9.49
C CYS A 254 15.19 -27.34 9.24
N VAL A 255 15.43 -26.87 8.01
CA VAL A 255 16.64 -26.12 7.70
C VAL A 255 16.67 -24.82 8.49
N LEU A 256 15.59 -24.02 8.49
CA LEU A 256 15.50 -22.70 9.13
C LEU A 256 15.54 -22.72 10.66
N ASP A 257 15.21 -23.86 11.28
CA ASP A 257 15.33 -24.05 12.73
C ASP A 257 16.78 -24.30 13.18
N GLU A 258 17.65 -24.73 12.28
CA GLU A 258 19.07 -24.92 12.56
C GLU A 258 19.83 -23.57 12.55
N PRO A 259 20.76 -23.33 13.50
CA PRO A 259 21.63 -22.16 13.47
C PRO A 259 22.54 -22.11 12.23
N ILE A 260 22.86 -20.91 11.75
CA ILE A 260 23.87 -20.73 10.69
C ILE A 260 25.27 -20.97 11.29
N SER A 261 26.10 -21.74 10.61
CA SER A 261 27.49 -21.95 11.05
C SER A 261 28.32 -20.67 10.93
N VAL A 262 29.24 -20.44 11.87
CA VAL A 262 30.05 -19.22 11.96
C VAL A 262 30.84 -18.95 10.67
N ASP A 263 31.45 -19.99 10.10
CA ASP A 263 32.21 -19.90 8.84
C ASP A 263 31.32 -19.40 7.70
N CYS A 264 30.09 -19.91 7.67
CA CYS A 264 29.12 -19.61 6.63
C CYS A 264 28.58 -18.19 6.76
N GLN A 265 28.30 -17.74 7.99
CA GLN A 265 27.80 -16.40 8.29
C GLN A 265 28.72 -15.29 7.74
N SER A 266 30.03 -15.45 7.93
CA SER A 266 31.04 -14.49 7.43
C SER A 266 31.11 -14.38 5.90
N SER A 267 30.56 -15.37 5.19
CA SER A 267 30.53 -15.46 3.73
C SER A 267 29.22 -14.96 3.11
N ILE A 268 28.23 -14.56 3.92
CA ILE A 268 26.94 -14.05 3.44
C ILE A 268 27.11 -12.59 3.02
N VAL A 269 26.98 -12.34 1.71
CA VAL A 269 27.15 -11.01 1.09
C VAL A 269 25.99 -10.65 0.16
N ASP A 270 25.23 -11.64 -0.31
CA ASP A 270 24.05 -11.51 -1.16
C ASP A 270 23.07 -12.67 -0.89
N TRP A 271 21.95 -12.73 -1.63
CA TRP A 271 20.96 -13.78 -1.41
C TRP A 271 21.49 -15.14 -1.83
N ALA A 272 22.16 -15.24 -2.98
CA ALA A 272 22.67 -16.53 -3.44
C ALA A 272 23.67 -17.15 -2.47
N SER A 273 24.56 -16.35 -1.86
CA SER A 273 25.49 -16.87 -0.87
C SER A 273 24.76 -17.29 0.41
N TYR A 274 23.67 -16.62 0.80
CA TYR A 274 22.77 -17.09 1.87
C TYR A 274 22.08 -18.42 1.52
N TYR A 275 21.44 -18.56 0.36
CA TYR A 275 20.74 -19.81 -0.01
C TYR A 275 21.71 -20.98 -0.13
N LYS A 276 22.89 -20.73 -0.72
CA LYS A 276 23.98 -21.71 -0.75
C LYS A 276 24.44 -22.09 0.66
N CYS A 277 24.53 -21.11 1.55
CA CYS A 277 24.93 -21.31 2.94
C CYS A 277 23.92 -22.17 3.73
N ARG A 278 22.63 -21.91 3.54
CA ARG A 278 21.54 -22.67 4.17
C ARG A 278 21.27 -24.02 3.49
N GLU A 279 21.89 -24.29 2.34
CA GLU A 279 21.54 -25.43 1.47
C GLU A 279 20.06 -25.41 1.05
N LEU A 280 19.50 -24.21 0.86
CA LEU A 280 18.14 -24.00 0.40
C LEU A 280 18.12 -23.73 -1.11
N ASP A 281 17.13 -24.30 -1.81
CA ASP A 281 16.90 -23.98 -3.21
C ASP A 281 16.24 -22.60 -3.33
N LEU A 282 16.83 -21.72 -4.15
CA LEU A 282 16.29 -20.39 -4.46
C LEU A 282 14.93 -20.47 -5.17
N SER A 283 14.57 -21.62 -5.78
CA SER A 283 13.26 -21.88 -6.37
C SER A 283 12.17 -22.21 -5.33
N SER A 284 12.55 -22.39 -4.05
CA SER A 284 11.60 -22.62 -2.98
C SER A 284 10.72 -21.37 -2.75
N PRO A 285 9.40 -21.52 -2.52
CA PRO A 285 8.54 -20.38 -2.20
C PRO A 285 8.92 -19.68 -0.89
N VAL A 286 9.74 -20.30 -0.03
CA VAL A 286 10.27 -19.66 1.19
C VAL A 286 11.09 -18.39 0.85
N ALA A 287 11.64 -18.32 -0.36
CA ALA A 287 12.42 -17.17 -0.78
C ALA A 287 11.64 -15.85 -0.83
N ILE A 288 10.33 -15.95 -1.09
CA ILE A 288 9.41 -14.81 -1.04
C ILE A 288 9.28 -14.27 0.38
N LEU A 289 9.38 -15.11 1.40
CA LEU A 289 9.30 -14.70 2.79
C LEU A 289 10.65 -14.20 3.29
N LEU A 290 11.72 -14.93 2.99
CA LEU A 290 13.07 -14.63 3.49
C LEU A 290 13.66 -13.33 2.92
N GLN A 291 13.12 -12.79 1.83
CA GLN A 291 13.50 -11.45 1.38
C GLN A 291 13.36 -10.40 2.49
N TRP A 292 12.41 -10.55 3.42
CA TRP A 292 12.19 -9.63 4.52
C TRP A 292 13.37 -9.57 5.50
N PRO A 293 13.71 -10.66 6.22
CA PRO A 293 14.86 -10.66 7.12
C PRO A 293 16.18 -10.44 6.39
N LEU A 294 16.35 -10.97 5.18
CA LEU A 294 17.61 -10.82 4.44
C LEU A 294 17.87 -9.35 4.03
N THR A 295 16.83 -8.60 3.67
CA THR A 295 17.02 -7.17 3.38
C THR A 295 17.34 -6.37 4.62
N VAL A 296 16.66 -6.65 5.72
CA VAL A 296 16.96 -6.01 6.99
C VAL A 296 18.41 -6.29 7.42
N PHE A 297 18.85 -7.55 7.32
CA PHE A 297 20.24 -7.93 7.54
C PHE A 297 21.21 -7.14 6.67
N PHE A 298 20.96 -7.06 5.35
CA PHE A 298 21.84 -6.34 4.45
C PHE A 298 21.91 -4.84 4.77
N ILE A 299 20.79 -4.23 5.16
CA ILE A 299 20.76 -2.83 5.58
C ILE A 299 21.59 -2.62 6.83
N ILE A 300 21.41 -3.48 7.84
CA ILE A 300 22.18 -3.42 9.08
C ILE A 300 23.68 -3.54 8.75
N GLN A 301 24.06 -4.53 7.95
CA GLN A 301 25.45 -4.85 7.64
C GLN A 301 26.14 -3.91 6.66
N ASN A 302 25.43 -3.21 5.79
CA ASN A 302 26.07 -2.42 4.72
C ASN A 302 25.76 -0.93 4.84
N VAL A 303 24.57 -0.60 5.33
CA VAL A 303 24.09 0.78 5.39
C VAL A 303 24.29 1.34 6.77
N LEU A 304 24.16 0.54 7.86
CA LEU A 304 24.32 1.05 9.23
C LEU A 304 25.78 1.24 9.66
N ASN A 305 26.74 0.48 9.11
CA ASN A 305 28.24 0.45 9.22
C ASN A 305 29.05 1.63 9.83
N GLY A 306 28.60 2.27 10.90
CA GLY A 306 29.35 3.34 11.59
C GLY A 306 29.05 3.47 13.09
N THR A 307 28.11 2.68 13.58
CA THR A 307 28.04 2.29 14.98
C THR A 307 28.39 0.81 14.95
N GLU A 308 29.45 0.37 15.64
CA GLU A 308 29.50 -1.04 16.07
C GLU A 308 28.08 -1.36 16.52
N PRO A 309 27.41 -2.40 15.96
CA PRO A 309 26.08 -2.72 16.42
C PRO A 309 26.23 -2.82 17.93
N GLY A 310 25.67 -1.85 18.66
CA GLY A 310 25.45 -2.07 20.06
C GLY A 310 24.73 -3.40 20.13
N ASN A 311 24.91 -4.12 21.23
CA ASN A 311 24.26 -5.41 21.40
C ASN A 311 22.72 -5.33 21.24
N GLU A 312 22.11 -4.16 20.99
CA GLU A 312 20.70 -3.92 20.77
C GLU A 312 20.44 -3.09 19.49
N VAL A 313 19.63 -3.64 18.59
CA VAL A 313 19.13 -2.99 17.35
C VAL A 313 17.62 -2.87 17.45
N ASN A 314 17.10 -1.67 17.27
CA ASN A 314 15.67 -1.36 17.40
C ASN A 314 15.10 -1.04 16.02
N ILE A 315 14.04 -1.73 15.59
CA ILE A 315 13.48 -1.64 14.24
C ILE A 315 11.99 -1.37 14.31
N ASP A 316 11.52 -0.26 13.76
CA ASP A 316 10.09 0.07 13.71
C ASP A 316 9.53 -0.22 12.31
N ILE A 317 8.65 -1.21 12.16
CA ILE A 317 7.93 -1.48 10.90
C ILE A 317 6.57 -0.77 10.96
N VAL A 318 6.31 0.13 10.03
CA VAL A 318 5.18 1.08 10.04
C VAL A 318 4.23 0.81 8.90
N GLY A 319 2.92 0.82 9.20
CA GLY A 319 1.90 0.50 8.20
C GLY A 319 1.72 -1.00 8.02
N VAL A 320 2.03 -1.77 9.06
CA VAL A 320 1.92 -3.23 9.07
C VAL A 320 0.46 -3.63 8.90
N GLU A 321 0.21 -4.42 7.87
CA GLU A 321 -1.05 -5.10 7.66
C GLU A 321 -0.78 -6.58 7.41
N LYS A 322 -0.52 -6.96 6.16
CA LYS A 322 -0.18 -8.35 5.81
C LYS A 322 1.15 -8.79 6.42
N GLU A 323 2.05 -7.85 6.73
CA GLU A 323 3.37 -8.09 7.30
C GLU A 323 3.30 -8.66 8.72
N VAL A 324 2.16 -8.51 9.41
CA VAL A 324 1.96 -9.16 10.71
C VAL A 324 1.98 -10.68 10.59
N GLU A 325 1.63 -11.23 9.42
CA GLU A 325 1.70 -12.67 9.16
C GLU A 325 3.16 -13.15 9.07
N LEU A 326 4.13 -12.23 8.91
CA LEU A 326 5.56 -12.51 8.78
C LEU A 326 6.33 -12.46 10.09
N VAL A 327 5.67 -12.21 11.23
CA VAL A 327 6.28 -12.23 12.58
C VAL A 327 7.25 -13.41 12.77
N PRO A 328 6.89 -14.68 12.50
CA PRO A 328 7.80 -15.81 12.68
C PRO A 328 9.00 -15.81 11.72
N VAL A 329 8.89 -15.15 10.56
CA VAL A 329 9.96 -15.08 9.55
C VAL A 329 11.14 -14.26 10.07
N PHE A 330 10.88 -13.24 10.88
CA PHE A 330 11.92 -12.38 11.45
C PHE A 330 12.83 -13.08 12.46
N LYS A 331 12.50 -14.30 12.92
CA LYS A 331 13.42 -15.12 13.73
C LYS A 331 14.78 -15.31 13.07
N GLU A 332 14.80 -15.34 11.73
CA GLU A 332 16.01 -15.57 10.95
C GLU A 332 17.05 -14.45 11.12
N LEU A 333 16.64 -13.25 11.52
CA LEU A 333 17.58 -12.19 11.86
C LEU A 333 18.50 -12.56 13.03
N GLY A 334 18.01 -13.36 14.00
CA GLY A 334 18.84 -13.84 15.10
C GLY A 334 19.91 -14.82 14.65
N ASN A 335 19.62 -15.62 13.61
CA ASN A 335 20.62 -16.50 12.97
C ASN A 335 21.66 -15.71 12.18
N LEU A 336 21.24 -14.63 11.51
CA LEU A 336 22.11 -13.79 10.69
C LEU A 336 22.97 -12.82 11.51
N LEU A 337 22.51 -12.42 12.71
CA LEU A 337 23.13 -11.46 13.61
C LEU A 337 23.13 -11.99 15.07
N PRO A 338 23.88 -13.06 15.37
CA PRO A 338 23.85 -13.75 16.66
C PRO A 338 24.39 -12.90 17.82
N GLU A 339 25.26 -11.93 17.54
CA GLU A 339 25.82 -11.01 18.54
C GLU A 339 24.89 -9.83 18.84
N SER A 340 23.77 -9.71 18.12
CA SER A 340 22.81 -8.60 18.27
C SER A 340 21.51 -9.09 18.87
N LYS A 341 21.01 -8.36 19.87
CA LYS A 341 19.61 -8.38 20.29
C LYS A 341 18.84 -7.45 19.37
N ILE A 342 17.71 -7.92 18.83
CA ILE A 342 16.95 -7.20 17.82
C ILE A 342 15.53 -7.03 18.33
N ASP A 343 15.14 -5.80 18.62
CA ASP A 343 13.78 -5.45 19.04
C ASP A 343 13.03 -4.84 17.85
N ILE A 344 12.00 -5.53 17.36
CA ILE A 344 11.16 -5.14 16.23
C ILE A 344 9.80 -4.69 16.72
N HIS A 345 9.39 -3.47 16.40
CA HIS A 345 8.07 -2.91 16.70
C HIS A 345 7.26 -2.74 15.42
N MET A 346 6.16 -3.47 15.30
CA MET A 346 5.25 -3.44 14.16
C MET A 346 4.02 -2.58 14.47
N PHE A 347 3.79 -1.50 13.72
CA PHE A 347 2.69 -0.56 13.90
C PHE A 347 1.65 -0.67 12.78
N GLY A 348 0.41 -1.02 13.12
CA GLY A 348 -0.69 -1.21 12.17
C GLY A 348 -2.06 -0.84 12.75
N ARG A 349 -3.02 -0.46 11.91
CA ARG A 349 -4.38 -0.07 12.36
C ARG A 349 -5.46 -1.13 12.14
N HIS A 350 -5.25 -2.05 11.21
CA HIS A 350 -6.26 -2.98 10.73
C HIS A 350 -6.05 -4.40 11.24
N LEU A 351 -5.39 -4.52 12.41
CA LEU A 351 -4.98 -5.79 13.00
C LEU A 351 -6.13 -6.47 13.77
N HIS A 352 -6.09 -7.79 13.81
CA HIS A 352 -7.01 -8.61 14.58
C HIS A 352 -6.73 -8.45 16.10
N PRO A 353 -7.75 -8.48 16.98
CA PRO A 353 -7.53 -8.36 18.42
C PRO A 353 -6.58 -9.40 19.03
N GLN A 354 -6.42 -10.56 18.38
CA GLN A 354 -5.52 -11.62 18.86
C GLN A 354 -4.04 -11.26 18.78
N VAL A 355 -3.64 -10.29 17.95
CA VAL A 355 -2.23 -9.85 17.81
C VAL A 355 -2.00 -8.46 18.38
N LYS A 356 -3.06 -7.84 18.92
CA LYS A 356 -2.99 -6.49 19.49
C LYS A 356 -2.13 -6.49 20.76
N GLU A 357 -1.11 -5.63 20.78
CA GLU A 357 -0.15 -5.49 21.89
C GLU A 357 0.52 -6.81 22.30
N LYS A 358 0.70 -7.71 21.33
CA LYS A 358 1.42 -8.97 21.57
C LYS A 358 2.91 -8.77 21.32
N THR A 359 3.70 -9.48 22.12
CA THR A 359 5.15 -9.59 21.97
C THR A 359 5.52 -11.07 21.88
N TRP A 360 6.39 -11.39 20.93
CA TRP A 360 6.99 -12.71 20.74
C TRP A 360 8.51 -12.61 20.86
N SER A 361 9.14 -13.67 21.35
CA SER A 361 10.59 -13.76 21.49
C SER A 361 11.10 -15.00 20.78
N PHE A 362 12.07 -14.81 19.89
CA PHE A 362 12.73 -15.81 19.08
C PHE A 362 14.24 -15.70 19.31
N GLY A 363 14.71 -16.23 20.45
CA GLY A 363 16.12 -16.08 20.84
C GLY A 363 16.48 -14.61 21.09
N SER A 364 17.40 -14.06 20.28
CA SER A 364 17.81 -12.65 20.36
C SER A 364 16.85 -11.67 19.69
N VAL A 365 15.86 -12.16 18.95
CA VAL A 365 14.86 -11.33 18.26
C VAL A 365 13.58 -11.22 19.09
N VAL A 366 13.12 -10.02 19.38
CA VAL A 366 11.83 -9.73 19.99
C VAL A 366 10.97 -8.98 18.98
N VAL A 367 9.72 -9.40 18.79
CA VAL A 367 8.77 -8.74 17.88
C VAL A 367 7.55 -8.32 18.68
N SER A 368 7.27 -7.02 18.73
CA SER A 368 6.10 -6.42 19.39
C SER A 368 5.16 -5.81 18.36
N VAL A 369 3.86 -6.03 18.48
CA VAL A 369 2.84 -5.52 17.55
C VAL A 369 1.92 -4.53 18.25
N HIS A 370 1.84 -3.32 17.71
CA HIS A 370 1.07 -2.20 18.23
C HIS A 370 -0.09 -1.87 17.30
N ASN A 371 -1.32 -1.87 17.85
CA ASN A 371 -2.51 -1.55 17.07
C ASN A 371 -2.80 -0.04 17.08
N GLU A 372 -1.86 0.73 16.57
CA GLU A 372 -1.94 2.19 16.53
C GLU A 372 -1.17 2.80 15.36
N LEU A 373 -1.26 4.12 15.25
CA LEU A 373 -0.49 4.89 14.28
C LEU A 373 0.89 5.21 14.84
N TYR A 374 1.91 5.00 14.03
CA TYR A 374 3.30 5.23 14.39
C TYR A 374 3.59 6.60 15.02
N HIS A 375 2.93 7.65 14.54
CA HIS A 375 3.11 9.00 15.09
C HIS A 375 2.78 9.09 16.59
N LYS A 376 1.90 8.23 17.13
CA LYS A 376 1.60 8.25 18.57
C LYS A 376 2.80 7.81 19.39
N ASN A 377 3.56 6.84 18.88
CA ASN A 377 4.80 6.39 19.49
C ASN A 377 5.86 7.49 19.40
N VAL A 378 6.10 8.06 18.21
CA VAL A 378 7.17 9.06 18.00
C VAL A 378 6.92 10.37 18.77
N CYS A 379 5.67 10.72 19.04
CA CYS A 379 5.31 11.92 19.80
C CYS A 379 5.21 11.69 21.31
N ALA A 380 5.40 10.45 21.78
CA ALA A 380 5.36 10.16 23.20
C ALA A 380 6.59 10.75 23.91
N PRO A 381 6.45 11.27 25.15
CA PRO A 381 7.59 11.80 25.91
C PRO A 381 8.71 10.79 26.17
N GLN A 382 8.41 9.49 26.06
CA GLN A 382 9.34 8.38 26.28
C GLN A 382 9.75 7.68 24.97
N ALA A 383 9.43 8.28 23.81
CA ALA A 383 9.73 7.69 22.52
C ALA A 383 11.23 7.43 22.38
N GLN A 384 11.61 6.17 22.22
CA GLN A 384 12.96 5.84 21.77
C GLN A 384 13.03 6.05 20.26
N THR A 385 14.13 6.65 19.81
CA THR A 385 14.41 6.71 18.38
C THR A 385 14.87 5.33 17.93
N PRO A 386 14.16 4.63 17.02
CA PRO A 386 14.62 3.32 16.56
C PRO A 386 15.95 3.48 15.80
N HIS A 387 16.65 2.39 15.53
CA HIS A 387 17.83 2.39 14.65
C HIS A 387 17.43 2.29 13.17
N LEU A 388 16.33 1.57 12.92
CA LEU A 388 15.77 1.38 11.59
C LEU A 388 14.25 1.60 11.61
N VAL A 389 13.67 2.33 10.66
CA VAL A 389 12.21 2.32 10.40
C VAL A 389 11.96 1.60 9.07
N ILE A 390 10.86 0.88 8.90
CA ILE A 390 10.55 0.14 7.67
C ILE A 390 9.11 0.42 7.34
N VAL A 391 8.84 0.94 6.16
CA VAL A 391 7.49 1.13 5.66
C VAL A 391 7.26 0.09 4.56
N PRO A 392 6.30 -0.83 4.64
CA PRO A 392 5.95 -1.68 3.51
C PRO A 392 5.26 -0.87 2.39
N GLN A 393 5.54 -1.18 1.11
CA GLN A 393 4.75 -0.64 0.01
C GLN A 393 3.77 -1.69 -0.53
N HIS A 394 2.48 -1.42 -0.34
CA HIS A 394 1.41 -2.18 -0.98
C HIS A 394 1.18 -1.63 -2.40
N THR A 395 1.51 -2.41 -3.43
CA THR A 395 1.19 -2.05 -4.83
C THR A 395 -0.02 -2.85 -5.33
N PRO A 396 -0.86 -2.30 -6.24
CA PRO A 396 -2.10 -2.96 -6.68
C PRO A 396 -1.93 -4.28 -7.45
N LYS A 397 -0.69 -4.64 -7.81
CA LYS A 397 -0.33 -5.88 -8.50
C LYS A 397 0.69 -6.60 -7.63
N ASP A 398 0.22 -7.18 -6.53
CA ASP A 398 1.02 -8.00 -5.61
C ASP A 398 1.59 -9.24 -6.34
N ILE A 399 2.71 -9.02 -7.04
CA ILE A 399 3.60 -10.08 -7.53
C ILE A 399 4.73 -10.26 -6.51
N HIS A 400 5.21 -9.17 -5.90
CA HIS A 400 6.09 -9.18 -4.72
C HIS A 400 5.87 -7.91 -3.89
N PRO A 401 5.77 -7.98 -2.55
CA PRO A 401 5.80 -6.78 -1.72
C PRO A 401 7.17 -6.12 -1.82
N PHE A 402 7.18 -4.84 -2.17
CA PHE A 402 8.38 -4.04 -2.08
C PHE A 402 8.48 -3.43 -0.69
N LEU A 403 9.71 -3.40 -0.19
CA LEU A 403 10.02 -2.88 1.12
C LEU A 403 10.68 -1.50 1.01
N THR A 404 10.19 -0.58 1.83
CA THR A 404 10.81 0.74 2.03
C THR A 404 11.41 0.83 3.42
N TYR A 405 12.61 1.38 3.59
CA TYR A 405 13.40 1.27 4.83
C TYR A 405 13.97 2.62 5.30
N GLU A 406 14.50 2.68 6.52
CA GLU A 406 14.99 3.91 7.12
C GLU A 406 16.09 3.83 8.17
N LYS A 407 17.27 4.44 7.95
CA LYS A 407 18.38 4.49 8.93
C LYS A 407 18.22 5.65 9.91
N ILE A 408 18.47 5.43 11.21
CA ILE A 408 18.58 6.47 12.25
C ILE A 408 19.99 6.41 12.87
N LYS A 409 20.75 7.51 12.87
CA LYS A 409 22.01 7.60 13.63
C LYS A 409 21.75 8.16 15.02
N SER A 410 22.32 7.53 16.05
CA SER A 410 22.29 8.07 17.41
C SER A 410 23.25 9.27 17.55
N GLN A 411 22.76 10.34 18.17
CA GLN A 411 23.38 11.65 18.41
C GLN A 411 23.31 12.62 17.21
N GLU A 412 22.42 13.61 17.35
CA GLU A 412 22.22 14.83 16.54
C GLU A 412 21.79 14.75 15.08
N GLU A 413 21.64 13.59 14.44
CA GLU A 413 21.22 13.55 13.03
C GLU A 413 20.01 12.64 12.73
N ASN A 414 19.10 13.22 11.94
CA ASN A 414 17.74 12.74 11.65
C ASN A 414 17.72 11.40 10.89
N PRO A 415 16.63 10.63 11.04
CA PRO A 415 16.46 9.38 10.33
C PRO A 415 16.08 9.55 8.85
N VAL A 416 16.03 8.45 8.07
CA VAL A 416 16.07 8.40 6.59
C VAL A 416 15.02 7.46 5.94
N CYS A 417 13.86 7.79 5.37
CA CYS A 417 12.98 6.85 4.62
C CYS A 417 13.29 6.69 3.12
N ILE A 418 13.24 5.47 2.60
CA ILE A 418 13.59 5.14 1.22
C ILE A 418 12.37 4.71 0.42
N ARG A 419 12.36 4.91 -0.90
CA ARG A 419 11.48 4.23 -1.87
C ARG A 419 12.25 3.20 -2.71
N SER A 420 11.92 1.91 -2.65
CA SER A 420 12.49 0.96 -3.61
C SER A 420 11.85 1.17 -4.98
N ASN A 421 12.66 1.50 -5.99
CA ASN A 421 12.25 1.30 -7.37
C ASN A 421 12.46 -0.17 -7.71
N SER A 422 11.42 -0.80 -8.25
CA SER A 422 11.49 -2.17 -8.75
C SER A 422 12.57 -2.29 -9.85
N PRO A 423 13.37 -3.37 -9.87
CA PRO A 423 14.21 -3.72 -11.02
C PRO A 423 13.39 -4.30 -12.20
N TRP A 424 12.09 -4.56 -12.02
CA TRP A 424 11.21 -5.11 -13.06
C TRP A 424 10.65 -3.96 -13.92
N LYS A 425 11.31 -3.76 -15.08
CA LYS A 425 10.91 -2.83 -16.14
C LYS A 425 9.61 -3.21 -16.82
#